data_AF-A0A6P0X6J3-F1
#
_entry.id   AF-A0A6P0X6J3-F1
#
_cell.length_a   1.000
_cell.length_b   1.000
_cell.length_c   1.000
_cell.angle_alpha   90.00
_cell.angle_beta   90.00
_cell.angle_gamma   90.00
#
_symmetry.space_group_name_H-M   'P 1'
#
loop_
_entity.id
_entity.type
_entity.pdbx_description
1 polymer ?
#
loop_
_entity_poly.entity_id
_entity_poly.type
_entity_poly.pdbx_seq_one_letter_code
_entity_poly.pdbx_strand_id
1 'polypeptide(L)'
;MWIIAGSVAGLLTFFDLDRTFYIPSKIGQKWQFYIWYWGFVLANGLLAVALYFALEGNSALTEEFSALNNLPLWLRSFLIGVSYLAIIRLKFATIKIGEQEVPFGIEAFYEAAKESVYRNINRIAKIARAEEAINLTKKHDLDTLVALANLSITQDVLLAPEEKEAATQWIKQIKENEDSNDLEKQMLLANFILSGRI
;
A
#
# COMPACT_ATOMS: atom_id res chain seq x y z
N MET A 1 -20.81 13.61 -12.87
CA MET A 1 -20.71 12.18 -13.28
C MET A 1 -19.27 11.75 -13.43
N TRP A 2 -18.41 12.50 -14.14
CA TRP A 2 -16.95 12.35 -14.07
C TRP A 2 -16.41 12.29 -12.62
N ILE A 3 -17.00 13.07 -11.70
CA ILE A 3 -16.69 13.01 -10.26
C ILE A 3 -16.79 11.58 -9.72
N ILE A 4 -17.82 10.81 -10.11
CA ILE A 4 -18.01 9.43 -9.64
C ILE A 4 -16.84 8.55 -10.12
N ALA A 5 -16.43 8.67 -11.39
CA ALA A 5 -15.30 7.92 -11.92
C ALA A 5 -13.99 8.24 -11.16
N GLY A 6 -13.72 9.53 -10.93
CA GLY A 6 -12.57 9.98 -10.16
C GLY A 6 -12.58 9.52 -8.70
N SER A 7 -13.73 9.63 -8.03
CA SER A 7 -13.91 9.17 -6.65
C SER A 7 -13.72 7.66 -6.52
N VAL A 8 -14.26 6.86 -7.44
CA VAL A 8 -14.09 5.40 -7.43
C VAL A 8 -12.61 5.03 -7.58
N ALA A 9 -11.91 5.59 -8.58
CA ALA A 9 -10.48 5.31 -8.79
C ALA A 9 -9.61 5.78 -7.61
N GLY A 10 -9.91 6.96 -7.07
CA GLY A 10 -9.24 7.50 -5.88
C GLY A 10 -9.45 6.61 -4.66
N LEU A 11 -10.68 6.17 -4.39
CA LEU A 11 -10.99 5.27 -3.26
C LEU A 11 -10.30 3.91 -3.40
N LEU A 12 -10.28 3.33 -4.60
CA LEU A 12 -9.56 2.07 -4.83
C LEU A 12 -8.05 2.22 -4.63
N THR A 13 -7.49 3.36 -5.06
CA THR A 13 -6.07 3.68 -4.84
C THR A 13 -5.79 3.91 -3.36
N PHE A 14 -6.70 4.57 -2.64
CA PHE A 14 -6.63 4.77 -1.20
C PHE A 14 -6.60 3.42 -0.46
N PHE A 15 -7.51 2.50 -0.78
CA PHE A 15 -7.52 1.18 -0.16
C PHE A 15 -6.27 0.35 -0.50
N ASP A 16 -5.72 0.47 -1.71
CA ASP A 16 -4.47 -0.19 -2.08
C ASP A 16 -3.29 0.33 -1.24
N LEU A 17 -3.21 1.66 -1.04
CA LEU A 17 -2.19 2.27 -0.19
C LEU A 17 -2.36 1.89 1.29
N ASP A 18 -3.58 1.97 1.83
CA ASP A 18 -3.88 1.67 3.23
C ASP A 18 -3.57 0.21 3.59
N ARG A 19 -3.82 -0.72 2.66
CA ARG A 19 -3.44 -2.12 2.82
C ARG A 19 -1.93 -2.34 2.76
N THR A 20 -1.21 -1.51 2.02
CA THR A 20 0.22 -1.72 1.74
C THR A 20 1.13 -1.05 2.78
N PHE A 21 0.73 0.11 3.31
CA PHE A 21 1.58 0.93 4.16
C PHE A 21 1.03 1.07 5.58
N TYR A 22 1.87 0.79 6.56
CA TYR A 22 1.64 1.23 7.93
C TYR A 22 1.75 2.76 8.00
N ILE A 23 0.75 3.42 8.59
CA ILE A 23 0.72 4.87 8.82
C ILE A 23 1.17 5.15 10.26
N PRO A 24 2.38 5.67 10.49
CA PRO A 24 2.87 5.96 11.84
C PRO A 24 2.04 7.06 12.51
N SER A 25 1.86 6.95 13.82
CA SER A 25 1.09 7.91 14.62
C SER A 25 1.79 9.27 14.73
N LYS A 26 3.13 9.23 14.78
CA LYS A 26 4.01 10.40 14.84
C LYS A 26 5.04 10.30 13.74
N ILE A 27 4.98 11.23 12.79
CA ILE A 27 5.93 11.33 11.68
C ILE A 27 6.57 12.71 11.80
N GLY A 28 7.90 12.81 11.83
CA GLY A 28 8.59 14.11 11.77
C GLY A 28 8.29 14.85 10.45
N GLN A 29 8.12 14.10 9.37
CA GLN A 29 7.84 14.58 8.02
C GLN A 29 6.39 14.31 7.57
N LYS A 30 5.39 14.55 8.44
CA LYS A 30 3.95 14.32 8.14
C LYS A 30 3.53 14.89 6.79
N TRP A 31 3.95 16.11 6.48
CA TRP A 31 3.54 16.78 5.25
C TRP A 31 4.06 16.08 4.00
N GLN A 32 5.32 15.65 3.99
CA GLN A 32 5.89 14.91 2.86
C GLN A 32 5.19 13.56 2.66
N PHE A 33 4.89 12.85 3.74
CA PHE A 33 4.11 11.61 3.69
C PHE A 33 2.75 11.86 3.02
N TYR A 34 2.00 12.87 3.49
CA TYR A 34 0.67 13.18 2.95
C TYR A 34 0.71 13.67 1.50
N ILE A 35 1.75 14.39 1.08
CA ILE A 35 1.92 14.77 -0.33
C ILE A 35 2.03 13.52 -1.20
N TRP A 36 2.89 12.56 -0.84
CA TRP A 36 3.05 11.37 -1.65
C TRP A 36 1.79 10.49 -1.61
N TYR A 37 1.21 10.33 -0.42
CA TYR A 37 0.03 9.52 -0.20
C TYR A 37 -1.20 10.09 -0.94
N TRP A 38 -1.62 11.32 -0.62
CA TRP A 38 -2.77 11.96 -1.24
C TRP A 38 -2.49 12.41 -2.68
N GLY A 39 -1.26 12.78 -2.99
CA GLY A 39 -0.87 13.10 -4.36
C GLY A 39 -1.07 11.90 -5.30
N PHE A 40 -0.72 10.69 -4.87
CA PHE A 40 -0.96 9.49 -5.67
C PHE A 40 -2.46 9.16 -5.80
N VAL A 41 -3.23 9.29 -4.72
CA VAL A 41 -4.69 9.11 -4.74
C VAL A 41 -5.36 10.10 -5.68
N LEU A 42 -5.03 11.39 -5.57
CA LEU A 42 -5.58 12.45 -6.41
C LEU A 42 -5.16 12.30 -7.87
N ALA A 43 -3.90 11.96 -8.14
CA ALA A 43 -3.41 11.72 -9.50
C ALA A 43 -4.21 10.59 -10.18
N ASN A 44 -4.46 9.48 -9.48
CA ASN A 44 -5.27 8.39 -10.02
C ASN A 44 -6.74 8.79 -10.24
N GLY A 45 -7.33 9.56 -9.31
CA GLY A 45 -8.67 10.11 -9.49
C GLY A 45 -8.77 11.04 -10.72
N LEU A 46 -7.79 11.93 -10.89
CA LEU A 46 -7.74 12.85 -12.05
C LEU A 46 -7.54 12.11 -13.37
N LEU A 47 -6.70 11.07 -13.39
CA LEU A 47 -6.51 10.24 -14.59
C LEU A 47 -7.79 9.49 -14.98
N ALA A 48 -8.57 8.99 -14.01
CA ALA A 48 -9.87 8.38 -14.29
C ALA A 48 -10.90 9.41 -14.81
N VAL A 49 -10.86 10.65 -14.32
CA VAL A 49 -11.65 11.76 -14.87
C VAL A 49 -11.24 12.07 -16.32
N ALA A 50 -9.93 12.14 -16.58
CA ALA A 50 -9.42 12.36 -17.93
C ALA A 50 -9.84 11.23 -18.89
N LEU A 51 -9.80 9.98 -18.43
CA LEU A 51 -10.29 8.83 -19.19
C LEU A 51 -11.80 8.94 -19.48
N TYR A 52 -12.60 9.35 -18.48
CA TYR A 52 -14.03 9.58 -18.67
C TYR A 52 -14.29 10.59 -19.81
N PHE A 53 -13.58 11.72 -19.81
CA PHE A 53 -13.71 12.72 -20.89
C PHE A 53 -13.17 12.22 -22.24
N ALA A 54 -12.10 11.43 -22.24
CA ALA A 54 -11.56 10.83 -23.46
C ALA A 54 -12.55 9.85 -24.12
N LEU A 55 -13.30 9.10 -23.32
CA LEU A 55 -14.35 8.20 -23.81
C LEU A 55 -15.60 8.96 -24.26
N GLU A 56 -16.07 9.94 -23.47
CA GLU A 56 -17.27 10.72 -23.80
C GLU A 56 -17.07 11.67 -25.00
N GLY A 57 -15.87 12.22 -25.15
CA GLY A 57 -15.53 13.14 -26.23
C GLY A 57 -15.21 12.47 -27.57
N ASN A 58 -15.11 11.14 -27.61
CA ASN A 58 -14.69 10.40 -28.79
C ASN A 58 -15.81 9.46 -29.24
N SER A 59 -16.58 9.89 -30.24
CA SER A 59 -17.75 9.16 -30.75
C SER A 59 -17.41 7.75 -31.23
N ALA A 60 -16.21 7.57 -31.82
CA ALA A 60 -15.75 6.26 -32.29
C ALA A 60 -15.61 5.25 -31.15
N LEU A 61 -15.00 5.64 -30.03
CA LEU A 61 -14.89 4.77 -28.85
C LEU A 61 -16.27 4.54 -28.20
N THR A 62 -17.14 5.55 -28.24
CA THR A 62 -18.50 5.45 -27.69
C THR A 62 -19.35 4.42 -28.43
N GLU A 63 -19.14 4.22 -29.74
CA GLU A 63 -19.82 3.19 -30.53
C GLU A 63 -19.35 1.77 -30.20
N GLU A 64 -18.03 1.57 -30.03
CA GLU A 64 -17.48 0.28 -29.59
C GLU A 64 -17.99 -0.10 -28.19
N PHE A 65 -18.19 0.90 -27.32
CA PHE A 65 -18.80 0.73 -26.01
C PHE A 65 -20.32 0.97 -26.01
N SER A 66 -21.02 0.67 -27.12
CA SER A 66 -22.48 0.80 -27.22
C SER A 66 -23.24 0.11 -26.09
N ALA A 67 -22.71 -1.00 -25.54
CA ALA A 67 -23.26 -1.68 -24.37
C ALA A 67 -23.30 -0.80 -23.11
N LEU A 68 -22.34 0.11 -22.92
CA LEU A 68 -22.29 1.04 -21.79
C LEU A 68 -23.24 2.23 -21.96
N ASN A 69 -23.66 2.55 -23.18
CA ASN A 69 -24.55 3.69 -23.45
C ASN A 69 -25.99 3.44 -22.98
N ASN A 70 -26.39 2.18 -22.87
CA ASN A 70 -27.70 1.80 -22.34
C ASN A 70 -27.77 1.80 -20.81
N LEU A 71 -26.63 1.97 -20.12
CA LEU A 71 -26.58 1.97 -18.66
C LEU A 71 -26.92 3.36 -18.11
N PRO A 72 -27.50 3.42 -16.90
CA PRO A 72 -27.62 4.67 -16.17
C PRO A 72 -26.25 5.35 -16.04
N LEU A 73 -26.24 6.67 -16.21
CA LEU A 73 -25.03 7.48 -16.26
C LEU A 73 -24.11 7.28 -15.04
N TRP A 74 -24.69 7.03 -13.85
CA TRP A 74 -23.91 6.81 -12.62
C TRP A 74 -23.18 5.47 -12.65
N LEU A 75 -23.82 4.42 -13.18
CA LEU A 75 -23.26 3.09 -13.30
C LEU A 75 -22.17 3.06 -14.37
N ARG A 76 -22.38 3.78 -15.48
CA ARG A 76 -21.35 3.99 -16.51
C ARG A 76 -20.10 4.66 -15.92
N SER A 77 -20.26 5.76 -15.19
CA SER A 77 -19.13 6.43 -14.53
C SER A 77 -18.44 5.55 -13.49
N PHE A 78 -19.20 4.76 -12.73
CA PHE A 78 -18.64 3.78 -11.80
C PHE A 78 -17.79 2.73 -12.53
N LEU A 79 -18.32 2.13 -13.61
CA LEU A 79 -17.61 1.14 -14.40
C LEU A 79 -16.34 1.72 -15.03
N ILE A 80 -16.37 2.96 -15.54
CA ILE A 80 -15.18 3.65 -16.05
C ILE A 80 -14.13 3.83 -14.94
N GLY A 81 -14.55 4.21 -13.73
CA GLY A 81 -13.65 4.34 -12.57
C GLY A 81 -13.00 3.01 -12.16
N VAL A 82 -13.74 1.90 -12.24
CA VAL A 82 -13.21 0.55 -11.99
C VAL A 82 -12.30 0.10 -13.15
N SER A 83 -12.73 0.30 -14.39
CA SER A 83 -12.00 -0.16 -15.58
C SER A 83 -10.72 0.62 -15.82
N TYR A 84 -10.60 1.85 -15.33
CA TYR A 84 -9.36 2.63 -15.35
C TYR A 84 -8.16 1.82 -14.80
N LEU A 85 -8.35 1.10 -13.67
CA LEU A 85 -7.29 0.26 -13.12
C LEU A 85 -6.93 -0.92 -14.03
N ALA A 86 -7.92 -1.47 -14.74
CA ALA A 86 -7.69 -2.54 -15.72
C ALA A 86 -6.94 -2.01 -16.96
N ILE A 87 -7.27 -0.80 -17.42
CA ILE A 87 -6.62 -0.13 -18.55
C ILE A 87 -5.16 0.21 -18.24
N ILE A 88 -4.88 0.65 -17.02
CA ILE A 88 -3.50 0.89 -16.58
C ILE A 88 -2.65 -0.36 -16.60
N ARG A 89 -3.25 -1.52 -16.28
CA ARG A 89 -2.59 -2.82 -16.30
C ARG A 89 -2.52 -3.45 -17.69
N LEU A 90 -2.95 -2.72 -18.73
CA LEU A 90 -2.99 -3.23 -20.09
C LEU A 90 -1.61 -3.08 -20.74
N LYS A 91 -1.08 -4.21 -21.22
CA LYS A 91 0.20 -4.29 -21.93
C LYS A 91 -0.03 -3.99 -23.40
N PHE A 92 0.68 -3.02 -23.97
CA PHE A 92 0.53 -2.66 -25.38
C PHE A 92 1.42 -3.50 -26.30
N ALA A 93 2.63 -3.86 -25.86
CA ALA A 93 3.55 -4.69 -26.62
C ALA A 93 4.54 -5.40 -25.70
N THR A 94 5.17 -6.49 -26.15
CA THR A 94 6.38 -7.04 -25.53
C THR A 94 7.57 -6.72 -26.44
N ILE A 95 8.55 -5.98 -25.92
CA ILE A 95 9.79 -5.68 -26.63
C ILE A 95 10.81 -6.74 -26.22
N LYS A 96 11.40 -7.43 -27.18
CA LYS A 96 12.55 -8.32 -26.94
C LYS A 96 13.82 -7.49 -26.83
N ILE A 97 14.42 -7.44 -25.65
CA ILE A 97 15.75 -6.86 -25.43
C ILE A 97 16.69 -8.01 -25.05
N GLY A 98 17.50 -8.48 -26.01
CA GLY A 98 18.28 -9.72 -25.87
C GLY A 98 17.37 -10.95 -25.84
N GLU A 99 17.58 -11.84 -24.85
CA GLU A 99 16.72 -13.03 -24.64
C GLU A 99 15.54 -12.76 -23.70
N GLN A 100 15.38 -11.53 -23.17
CA GLN A 100 14.30 -11.18 -22.26
C GLN A 100 13.17 -10.43 -22.97
N GLU A 101 11.94 -10.91 -22.78
CA GLU A 101 10.72 -10.22 -23.19
C GLU A 101 10.31 -9.20 -22.13
N VAL A 102 10.47 -7.91 -22.45
CA VAL A 102 10.08 -6.81 -21.56
C VAL A 102 8.73 -6.25 -22.02
N PRO A 103 7.65 -6.38 -21.23
CA PRO A 103 6.37 -5.76 -21.57
C PRO A 103 6.51 -4.23 -21.56
N PHE A 104 6.16 -3.60 -22.67
CA PHE A 104 6.10 -2.15 -22.88
C PHE A 104 4.64 -1.70 -22.95
N GLY A 105 4.31 -0.68 -22.16
CA GLY A 105 2.98 -0.09 -22.15
C GLY A 105 2.79 0.94 -21.04
N ILE A 106 1.55 1.43 -20.88
CA ILE A 106 1.18 2.35 -19.79
C ILE A 106 1.48 1.71 -18.42
N GLU A 107 1.36 0.39 -18.32
CA GLU A 107 1.71 -0.38 -17.11
C GLU A 107 3.15 -0.11 -16.66
N ALA A 108 4.14 -0.09 -17.56
CA ALA A 108 5.54 0.12 -17.18
C ALA A 108 5.77 1.51 -16.57
N PHE A 109 5.16 2.55 -17.16
CA PHE A 109 5.23 3.90 -16.61
C PHE A 109 4.48 4.03 -15.29
N TYR A 110 3.31 3.39 -15.20
CA TYR A 110 2.51 3.37 -13.99
C TYR A 110 3.23 2.65 -12.84
N GLU A 111 3.78 1.47 -13.09
CA GLU A 111 4.52 0.69 -12.09
C GLU A 111 5.79 1.43 -11.66
N ALA A 112 6.53 2.06 -12.58
CA ALA A 112 7.69 2.89 -12.21
C ALA A 112 7.28 4.09 -11.34
N ALA A 113 6.19 4.77 -11.68
CA ALA A 113 5.66 5.89 -10.89
C ALA A 113 5.17 5.41 -9.51
N LYS A 114 4.41 4.31 -9.47
CA LYS A 114 3.93 3.64 -8.26
C LYS A 114 5.09 3.26 -7.36
N GLU A 115 6.11 2.60 -7.91
CA GLU A 115 7.30 2.18 -7.16
C GLU A 115 8.06 3.37 -6.59
N SER A 116 8.17 4.47 -7.34
CA SER A 116 8.78 5.72 -6.85
C SER A 116 8.02 6.30 -5.65
N VAL A 117 6.69 6.41 -5.76
CA VAL A 117 5.82 6.85 -4.65
C VAL A 117 5.98 5.91 -3.45
N TYR A 118 5.94 4.60 -3.71
CA TYR A 118 6.00 3.56 -2.68
C TYR A 118 7.35 3.59 -1.94
N ARG A 119 8.45 3.76 -2.66
CA ARG A 119 9.78 3.91 -2.08
C ARG A 119 9.85 5.14 -1.17
N ASN A 120 9.28 6.27 -1.59
CA ASN A 120 9.27 7.49 -0.78
C ASN A 120 8.41 7.34 0.48
N ILE A 121 7.20 6.80 0.36
CA ILE A 121 6.31 6.53 1.50
C ILE A 121 6.98 5.56 2.47
N ASN A 122 7.52 4.44 1.96
CA ASN A 122 8.19 3.43 2.78
C ASN A 122 9.41 3.99 3.51
N ARG A 123 10.21 4.83 2.86
CA ARG A 123 11.35 5.49 3.51
C ARG A 123 10.92 6.32 4.71
N ILE A 124 9.88 7.15 4.55
CA ILE A 124 9.36 7.99 5.62
C ILE A 124 8.75 7.13 6.75
N ALA A 125 7.98 6.10 6.39
CA ALA A 125 7.36 5.19 7.33
C ALA A 125 8.39 4.40 8.14
N LYS A 126 9.49 3.93 7.50
CA LYS A 126 10.59 3.23 8.17
C LYS A 126 11.29 4.11 9.20
N ILE A 127 11.59 5.36 8.85
CA ILE A 127 12.23 6.31 9.77
C ILE A 127 11.33 6.55 10.99
N ALA A 128 10.06 6.86 10.75
CA ALA A 128 9.10 7.10 11.83
C ALA A 128 8.90 5.86 12.72
N ARG A 129 8.84 4.66 12.14
CA ARG A 129 8.73 3.41 12.90
C ARG A 129 9.98 3.17 13.76
N ALA A 130 11.17 3.43 13.23
CA ALA A 130 12.40 3.30 14.00
C ALA A 130 12.42 4.26 15.20
N GLU A 131 11.96 5.51 15.01
CA GLU A 131 11.80 6.48 16.10
C GLU A 131 10.75 6.02 17.14
N GLU A 132 9.60 5.49 16.69
CA GLU A 132 8.57 4.92 17.59
C GLU A 132 9.11 3.71 18.36
N ALA A 133 9.87 2.82 17.71
CA ALA A 133 10.50 1.67 18.33
C ALA A 133 11.51 2.09 19.41
N ILE A 134 12.40 3.03 19.11
CA ILE A 134 13.34 3.61 20.09
C ILE A 134 12.60 4.22 21.28
N ASN A 135 11.45 4.86 21.03
CA ASN A 135 10.65 5.43 22.11
C ASN A 135 9.97 4.36 22.98
N LEU A 136 9.63 3.19 22.43
CA LEU A 136 9.12 2.06 23.20
C LEU A 136 10.23 1.44 24.05
N THR A 137 11.43 1.22 23.50
CA THR A 137 12.56 0.65 24.24
C THR A 137 13.03 1.54 25.39
N LYS A 138 12.88 2.86 25.27
CA LYS A 138 13.15 3.81 26.37
C LYS A 138 12.12 3.75 27.51
N LYS A 139 10.91 3.23 27.26
CA LYS A 139 9.79 3.23 28.21
C LYS A 139 9.57 1.88 28.88
N HIS A 140 10.01 0.81 28.25
CA HIS A 140 9.72 -0.56 28.64
C HIS A 140 11.01 -1.36 28.64
N ASP A 141 11.17 -2.22 29.65
CA ASP A 141 12.24 -3.20 29.67
C ASP A 141 11.95 -4.37 28.72
N LEU A 142 12.93 -5.28 28.59
CA LEU A 142 12.84 -6.40 27.68
C LEU A 142 11.64 -7.32 28.00
N ASP A 143 11.42 -7.62 29.28
CA ASP A 143 10.34 -8.51 29.72
C ASP A 143 8.96 -7.89 29.46
N THR A 144 8.79 -6.59 29.67
CA THR A 144 7.55 -5.88 29.32
C THR A 144 7.29 -5.92 27.82
N LEU A 145 8.32 -5.73 26.99
CA LEU A 145 8.18 -5.81 25.53
C LEU A 145 7.80 -7.23 25.08
N VAL A 146 8.37 -8.27 25.69
CA VAL A 146 7.97 -9.66 25.44
C VAL A 146 6.51 -9.90 25.80
N ALA A 147 6.05 -9.39 26.95
CA ALA A 147 4.66 -9.52 27.37
C ALA A 147 3.69 -8.80 26.40
N LEU A 148 4.04 -7.58 25.97
CA LEU A 148 3.27 -6.80 25.00
C LEU A 148 3.20 -7.49 23.63
N ALA A 149 4.31 -8.05 23.15
CA ALA A 149 4.37 -8.78 21.88
C ALA A 149 3.52 -10.06 21.91
N ASN A 150 3.55 -10.82 23.01
CA ASN A 150 2.67 -11.98 23.17
C ASN A 150 1.19 -11.58 23.25
N LEU A 151 0.89 -10.47 23.93
CA LEU A 151 -0.46 -9.93 24.00
C LEU A 151 -0.98 -9.55 22.61
N SER A 152 -0.17 -8.87 21.79
CA SER A 152 -0.57 -8.49 20.43
C SER A 152 -0.87 -9.70 19.54
N ILE A 153 -0.06 -10.76 19.60
CA ILE A 153 -0.32 -12.02 18.86
C ILE A 153 -1.62 -12.68 19.34
N THR A 154 -1.81 -12.75 20.66
CA THR A 154 -2.99 -13.42 21.25
C THR A 154 -4.27 -12.71 20.83
N GLN A 155 -4.25 -11.37 20.84
CA GLN A 155 -5.39 -10.51 20.51
C GLN A 155 -5.64 -10.39 19.01
N ASP A 156 -4.68 -10.76 18.15
CA ASP A 156 -4.87 -10.72 16.71
C ASP A 156 -5.79 -11.86 16.25
N VAL A 157 -7.05 -11.51 15.94
CA VAL A 157 -8.07 -12.47 15.50
C VAL A 157 -7.82 -12.95 14.06
N LEU A 158 -7.01 -12.23 13.28
CA LEU A 158 -6.77 -12.51 11.87
C LEU A 158 -5.62 -13.50 11.63
N LEU A 159 -4.70 -13.66 12.60
CA LEU A 159 -3.60 -14.61 12.51
C LEU A 159 -4.09 -16.05 12.66
N ALA A 160 -3.62 -16.93 11.76
CA ALA A 160 -3.87 -18.36 11.86
C ALA A 160 -3.14 -18.95 13.09
N PRO A 161 -3.64 -20.05 13.70
CA PRO A 161 -2.99 -20.67 14.86
C PRO A 161 -1.50 -20.99 14.65
N GLU A 162 -1.14 -21.46 13.46
CA GLU A 162 0.24 -21.78 13.07
C GLU A 162 1.14 -20.53 13.04
N GLU A 163 0.62 -19.41 12.52
CA GLU A 163 1.34 -18.13 12.50
C GLU A 163 1.53 -17.57 13.91
N LYS A 164 0.53 -17.73 14.78
CA LYS A 164 0.64 -17.35 16.20
C LYS A 164 1.71 -18.15 16.91
N GLU A 165 1.77 -19.45 16.65
CA GLU A 165 2.81 -20.32 17.20
C GLU A 165 4.19 -19.90 16.70
N ALA A 166 4.36 -19.70 15.38
CA ALA A 166 5.61 -19.25 14.79
C ALA A 166 6.08 -17.90 15.37
N ALA A 167 5.17 -16.94 15.54
CA ALA A 167 5.46 -15.64 16.15
C ALA A 167 5.86 -15.76 17.63
N THR A 168 5.18 -16.61 18.39
CA THR A 168 5.50 -16.86 19.81
C THR A 168 6.88 -17.53 19.95
N GLN A 169 7.19 -18.50 19.08
CA GLN A 169 8.50 -19.14 19.04
C GLN A 169 9.60 -18.14 18.66
N TRP A 170 9.36 -17.27 17.68
CA TRP A 170 10.28 -16.20 17.31
C TRP A 170 10.55 -15.25 18.48
N ILE A 171 9.53 -14.80 19.21
CA ILE A 171 9.70 -13.96 20.42
C ILE A 171 10.60 -14.66 21.44
N LYS A 172 10.37 -15.96 21.67
CA LYS A 172 11.17 -16.76 22.59
C LYS A 172 12.64 -16.82 22.14
N GLN A 173 12.89 -17.06 20.85
CA GLN A 173 14.23 -17.05 20.28
C GLN A 173 14.93 -15.70 20.46
N ILE A 174 14.24 -14.58 20.21
CA ILE A 174 14.81 -13.24 20.43
C ILE A 174 15.18 -13.03 21.90
N LYS A 175 14.34 -13.47 22.84
CA LYS A 175 14.61 -13.36 24.29
C LYS A 175 15.85 -14.19 24.68
N GLU A 176 15.90 -15.44 24.23
CA GLU A 176 16.93 -16.42 24.60
C GLU A 176 18.26 -16.28 23.83
N ASN A 177 18.32 -15.48 22.76
CA ASN A 177 19.52 -15.29 21.95
C ASN A 177 20.66 -14.63 22.77
N GLU A 178 21.66 -15.39 23.21
CA GLU A 178 22.78 -14.88 24.02
C GLU A 178 23.75 -13.99 23.22
N ASP A 179 23.78 -14.12 21.88
CA ASP A 179 24.72 -13.39 21.01
C ASP A 179 24.28 -11.93 20.76
N SER A 180 23.00 -11.60 20.99
CA SER A 180 22.45 -10.25 20.81
C SER A 180 22.43 -9.47 22.12
N ASN A 181 22.77 -8.19 22.05
CA ASN A 181 22.64 -7.29 23.20
C ASN A 181 21.16 -6.99 23.52
N ASP A 182 20.88 -6.61 24.77
CA ASP A 182 19.50 -6.34 25.22
C ASP A 182 18.81 -5.24 24.41
N LEU A 183 19.54 -4.21 23.99
CA LEU A 183 18.97 -3.12 23.20
C LEU A 183 18.48 -3.61 21.82
N GLU A 184 19.24 -4.49 21.17
CA GLU A 184 18.87 -5.10 19.89
C GLU A 184 17.62 -5.95 20.04
N LYS A 185 17.55 -6.79 21.08
CA LYS A 185 16.36 -7.59 21.39
C LYS A 185 15.14 -6.69 21.61
N GLN A 186 15.29 -5.64 22.42
CA GLN A 186 14.24 -4.67 22.68
C GLN A 186 13.78 -3.98 21.39
N MET A 187 14.71 -3.60 20.52
CA MET A 187 14.40 -2.94 19.25
C MET A 187 13.65 -3.87 18.28
N LEU A 188 14.04 -5.14 18.19
CA LEU A 188 13.36 -6.15 17.38
C LEU A 188 11.92 -6.37 17.87
N LEU A 189 11.73 -6.53 19.18
CA LEU A 189 10.40 -6.69 19.77
C LEU A 189 9.54 -5.43 19.63
N ALA A 190 10.11 -4.24 19.86
CA ALA A 190 9.40 -2.99 19.67
C ALA A 190 8.97 -2.79 18.21
N ASN A 191 9.83 -3.14 17.26
CA ASN A 191 9.48 -3.11 15.85
C ASN A 191 8.38 -4.11 15.51
N PHE A 192 8.43 -5.34 16.05
CA PHE A 192 7.38 -6.35 15.88
C PHE A 192 6.02 -5.87 16.42
N ILE A 193 5.99 -5.30 17.63
CA ILE A 193 4.78 -4.74 18.25
C ILE A 193 4.15 -3.66 17.35
N LEU A 194 4.97 -2.83 16.70
CA LEU A 194 4.50 -1.74 15.83
C LEU A 194 4.10 -2.22 14.43
N SER A 195 4.77 -3.24 13.88
CA SER A 195 4.55 -3.70 12.51
C SER A 195 3.51 -4.81 12.40
N GLY A 196 3.32 -5.61 13.46
CA GLY A 196 2.57 -6.86 13.43
C GLY A 196 3.21 -7.93 12.53
N ARG A 197 4.49 -7.75 12.14
CA ARG A 197 5.19 -8.65 11.21
C ARG A 197 6.59 -8.99 11.74
N ILE A 198 6.91 -10.29 11.68
CA ILE A 198 8.24 -10.87 11.92
C ILE A 198 9.15 -10.49 10.76
#